data_AF-A0A2W0ABR2-F1
#
_entry.id   AF-A0A2W0ABR2-F1
#
_cell.length_a   1.000
_cell.length_b   1.000
_cell.length_c   1.000
_cell.angle_alpha   90.00
_cell.angle_beta   90.00
_cell.angle_gamma   90.00
#
_symmetry.space_group_name_H-M   'P 1'
#
loop_
_entity.id
_entity.type
_entity.pdbx_description
1 polymer ?
#
loop_
_entity_poly.entity_id
_entity_poly.type
_entity_poly.pdbx_seq_one_letter_code
_entity_poly.pdbx_strand_id
1 'polypeptide(L)'
;MNDAWDRRQVLKRLIASAGALMVPLRRGFDPSHPAPNPNPVVHIRSVSPHTFRLTVFPSNDGQLNPPPTNGSLVEQGWGPPLAVLQGDWQPQTVQAGGVHLHVSPNPLTIVIEQSQDQTIQHLTIDPSTGAVQFDTGDSPILGLGEGGPQFDRRGSVDRMISGQGGYQLRTHGGRVPIPWLIGTAGWAMFFHQPPGSFDFRGPRSRFQPEKPEGARLLDILFVTSSDPAIIMAEYARLTGYPELPPRWTFGYQQSHRTLASREEVLQEADSFRQKNLPCDALIYLGTGFCPSGWNTHNGSFAWNSHVFPDPKAILDALHKKNFHVVLHTVILSDELRGTVRDPCELGEFDEQEASCYWDAHRKDFAMGVDGWWPDEGDPLDIVSRLLRNRMYWEGPQLDRPKERPYALHRNGYAGMQRYASFLWSGDVYSTWETLRTQVAVGLNTALSGIPYWGTDIGGFVPTPEFTAELYLRWFQFGAFCPLFRAHGRTWKLRLPWGWNTGDPGPAEIANYSGAAIPDRSQLHNPAVESICRKYLELRYRLLPYLYSTVRECTTTGMPVMRALWLHYPDDPMAAACPDQYLWGPDLLVAPVVEKG
;
A
#
# COMPACT_ATOMS: atom_id res chain seq x y z
N MET A 1 -18.12 35.89 15.05
CA MET A 1 -18.83 35.78 13.76
C MET A 1 -17.80 35.72 12.66
N ASN A 2 -17.47 34.51 12.23
CA ASN A 2 -16.82 34.19 10.96
C ASN A 2 -17.00 32.67 10.83
N ASP A 3 -18.07 32.29 10.14
CA ASP A 3 -18.39 30.90 9.82
C ASP A 3 -17.39 30.42 8.76
N ALA A 4 -16.41 29.63 9.18
CA ALA A 4 -15.59 28.84 8.28
C ALA A 4 -16.38 27.58 7.89
N TRP A 5 -16.56 27.41 6.59
CA TRP A 5 -17.47 26.41 6.03
C TRP A 5 -16.91 24.99 6.19
N ASP A 6 -17.75 24.08 6.71
CA ASP A 6 -17.52 22.64 6.73
C ASP A 6 -17.53 22.07 5.30
N ARG A 7 -16.36 21.61 4.82
CA ARG A 7 -16.18 20.99 3.49
C ARG A 7 -17.05 19.73 3.29
N ARG A 8 -17.59 19.10 4.34
CA ARG A 8 -18.60 18.02 4.18
C ARG A 8 -19.95 18.52 3.62
N GLN A 9 -20.26 19.81 3.75
CA GLN A 9 -21.48 20.38 3.15
C GLN A 9 -21.32 20.73 1.67
N VAL A 10 -20.10 21.05 1.22
CA VAL A 10 -19.82 21.40 -0.19
C VAL A 10 -19.85 20.16 -1.09
N LEU A 11 -19.40 19.00 -0.60
CA LEU A 11 -19.45 17.73 -1.32
C LEU A 11 -20.87 17.15 -1.50
N LYS A 12 -21.89 17.65 -0.78
CA LYS A 12 -23.28 17.19 -0.91
C LYS A 12 -24.11 17.94 -1.98
N ARG A 13 -23.59 19.00 -2.60
CA ARG A 13 -24.34 19.81 -3.59
C ARG A 13 -23.89 19.66 -5.04
N LEU A 14 -22.92 18.81 -5.35
CA LEU A 14 -22.40 18.59 -6.71
C LEU A 14 -23.06 17.40 -7.46
N ILE A 15 -24.27 17.02 -7.08
CA ILE A 15 -25.13 16.10 -7.85
C ILE A 15 -26.41 16.85 -8.21
N ALA A 16 -26.35 17.68 -9.25
CA ALA A 16 -27.46 18.05 -10.15
C ALA A 16 -27.09 19.34 -10.89
N SER A 17 -26.75 19.21 -12.18
CA SER A 17 -27.10 20.10 -13.30
C SER A 17 -25.96 20.19 -14.34
N ALA A 18 -26.07 19.36 -15.38
CA ALA A 18 -25.36 19.58 -16.64
C ALA A 18 -26.38 19.47 -17.77
N GLY A 19 -27.01 20.59 -18.11
CA GLY A 19 -27.78 20.77 -19.33
C GLY A 19 -26.85 21.32 -20.41
N ALA A 20 -26.66 20.54 -21.48
CA ALA A 20 -25.78 20.87 -22.59
C ALA A 20 -26.35 21.97 -23.49
N LEU A 21 -25.51 22.96 -23.86
CA LEU A 21 -25.71 23.85 -24.99
C LEU A 21 -24.61 23.53 -26.02
N MET A 22 -25.01 22.89 -27.13
CA MET A 22 -24.15 22.62 -28.28
C MET A 22 -24.00 23.87 -29.16
N VAL A 23 -22.77 24.23 -29.50
CA VAL A 23 -22.42 25.12 -30.63
C VAL A 23 -21.37 24.40 -31.47
N PRO A 24 -21.54 24.24 -32.80
CA PRO A 24 -20.60 23.51 -33.63
C PRO A 24 -19.48 24.46 -34.11
N LEU A 25 -18.23 24.14 -33.79
CA LEU A 25 -17.06 24.72 -34.45
C LEU A 25 -16.50 23.71 -35.46
N ARG A 26 -16.91 23.88 -36.73
CA ARG A 26 -16.23 23.26 -37.88
C ARG A 26 -14.91 24.00 -38.12
N ARG A 27 -13.77 23.33 -37.95
CA ARG A 27 -12.52 23.66 -38.66
C ARG A 27 -12.20 22.52 -39.61
N GLY A 28 -12.07 22.86 -40.89
CA GLY A 28 -11.76 21.93 -41.96
C GLY A 28 -10.37 21.32 -41.79
N PHE A 29 -10.30 20.02 -42.05
CA PHE A 29 -9.07 19.24 -42.14
C PHE A 29 -8.54 19.39 -43.57
N ASP A 30 -7.30 19.87 -43.73
CA ASP A 30 -6.59 19.89 -45.02
C ASP A 30 -5.77 18.59 -45.13
N PRO A 31 -6.07 17.68 -46.08
CA PRO A 31 -5.44 16.37 -46.16
C PRO A 31 -4.14 16.33 -46.99
N SER A 32 -3.48 17.47 -47.25
CA SER A 32 -2.38 17.55 -48.23
C SER A 32 -0.95 17.62 -47.68
N HIS A 33 -0.71 17.36 -46.38
CA HIS A 33 0.64 17.17 -45.84
C HIS A 33 0.83 15.75 -45.27
N PRO A 34 1.78 14.95 -45.77
CA PRO A 34 2.21 13.76 -45.04
C PRO A 34 2.87 14.25 -43.75
N ALA A 35 2.25 13.94 -42.61
CA ALA A 35 2.89 14.18 -41.31
C ALA A 35 4.23 13.42 -41.30
N PRO A 36 5.32 14.06 -40.84
CA PRO A 36 6.58 13.35 -40.70
C PRO A 36 6.33 12.17 -39.75
N ASN A 37 6.83 11.00 -40.12
CA ASN A 37 6.89 9.83 -39.26
C ASN A 37 8.33 9.71 -38.76
N PRO A 38 8.75 10.39 -37.68
CA PRO A 38 10.02 10.03 -37.07
C PRO A 38 9.75 8.77 -36.25
N ASN A 39 10.38 7.66 -36.62
CA ASN A 39 10.34 6.45 -35.81
C ASN A 39 10.75 6.80 -34.36
N PRO A 40 10.09 6.22 -33.34
CA PRO A 40 10.46 6.46 -31.95
C PRO A 40 11.92 6.05 -31.71
N VAL A 41 12.59 6.77 -30.81
CA VAL A 41 13.92 6.36 -30.34
C VAL A 41 13.73 5.31 -29.24
N VAL A 42 14.35 4.14 -29.39
CA VAL A 42 14.26 3.03 -28.42
C VAL A 42 15.63 2.80 -27.81
N HIS A 43 15.71 2.85 -26.49
CA HIS A 43 16.91 2.49 -25.73
C HIS A 43 16.66 1.20 -24.97
N ILE A 44 17.62 0.28 -25.06
CA ILE A 44 17.65 -0.95 -24.27
C ILE A 44 18.92 -0.92 -23.41
N ARG A 45 18.77 -1.09 -22.10
CA ARG A 45 19.88 -1.09 -21.14
C ARG A 45 19.86 -2.36 -20.31
N SER A 46 21.04 -2.90 -20.02
CA SER A 46 21.19 -3.90 -18.96
C SER A 46 21.07 -3.20 -17.60
N VAL A 47 20.33 -3.84 -16.70
CA VAL A 47 20.11 -3.37 -15.33
C VAL A 47 20.68 -4.40 -14.35
N SER A 48 20.55 -5.69 -14.66
CA SER A 48 21.22 -6.83 -14.02
C SER A 48 21.28 -8.01 -15.01
N PRO A 49 21.81 -9.19 -14.63
CA PRO A 49 21.71 -10.40 -15.46
C PRO A 49 20.26 -10.83 -15.78
N HIS A 50 19.29 -10.46 -14.94
CA HIS A 50 17.88 -10.85 -15.08
C HIS A 50 16.96 -9.71 -15.52
N THR A 51 17.47 -8.48 -15.56
CA THR A 51 16.66 -7.29 -15.78
C THR A 51 17.24 -6.41 -16.88
N PHE A 52 16.37 -6.01 -17.80
CA PHE A 52 16.66 -4.95 -18.76
C PHE A 52 15.65 -3.81 -18.64
N ARG A 53 16.10 -2.60 -19.00
CA ARG A 53 15.26 -1.41 -19.03
C ARG A 53 15.02 -1.03 -20.49
N LEU A 54 13.75 -0.94 -20.84
CA LEU A 54 13.26 -0.49 -22.12
C LEU A 54 12.73 0.93 -21.97
N THR A 55 13.33 1.88 -22.69
CA THR A 55 12.83 3.25 -22.75
C THR A 55 12.48 3.58 -24.21
N VAL A 56 11.22 3.93 -24.48
CA VAL A 56 10.74 4.39 -25.78
C VAL A 56 10.47 5.88 -25.66
N PHE A 57 11.25 6.68 -26.38
CA PHE A 57 11.11 8.12 -26.40
C PHE A 57 10.10 8.54 -27.48
N PRO A 58 9.28 9.56 -27.18
CA PRO A 58 8.41 10.13 -28.19
C PRO A 58 9.26 10.73 -29.31
N SER A 59 8.71 10.67 -30.51
CA SER A 59 9.29 11.23 -31.71
C SER A 59 9.24 12.77 -31.67
N ASN A 60 10.27 13.41 -31.10
CA ASN A 60 10.41 14.88 -31.06
C ASN A 60 11.78 15.32 -31.61
N ASP A 61 11.89 16.57 -32.08
CA ASP A 61 13.02 17.20 -32.79
C ASP A 61 14.35 17.33 -31.99
N GLY A 62 14.88 16.21 -31.46
CA GLY A 62 16.31 16.06 -31.15
C GLY A 62 16.73 16.08 -29.68
N GLN A 63 15.83 16.25 -28.70
CA GLN A 63 16.19 16.20 -27.28
C GLN A 63 15.54 15.02 -26.54
N LEU A 64 16.35 14.01 -26.22
CA LEU A 64 15.95 12.86 -25.42
C LEU A 64 16.07 13.20 -23.94
N ASN A 65 14.96 13.66 -23.34
CA ASN A 65 14.92 13.92 -21.91
C ASN A 65 14.86 12.59 -21.14
N PRO A 66 15.67 12.40 -20.08
CA PRO A 66 15.61 11.18 -19.27
C PRO A 66 14.22 11.00 -18.65
N PRO A 67 13.82 9.76 -18.33
CA PRO A 67 12.57 9.50 -17.62
C PRO A 67 12.50 10.32 -16.31
N PRO A 68 11.38 11.00 -16.00
CA PRO A 68 11.27 11.79 -14.79
C PRO A 68 11.37 10.91 -13.54
N THR A 69 12.00 11.44 -12.49
CA THR A 69 12.11 10.75 -11.21
C THR A 69 10.81 10.89 -10.42
N ASN A 70 10.14 9.78 -10.12
CA ASN A 70 8.98 9.77 -9.21
C ASN A 70 9.35 9.25 -7.80
N GLY A 71 10.65 9.04 -7.53
CA GLY A 71 11.16 8.50 -6.28
C GLY A 71 11.05 6.99 -6.12
N SER A 72 10.46 6.25 -7.07
CA SER A 72 10.31 4.80 -6.92
C SER A 72 11.62 4.03 -7.10
N LEU A 73 12.46 4.43 -8.04
CA LEU A 73 13.76 3.80 -8.32
C LEU A 73 14.87 4.34 -7.41
N VAL A 74 15.70 3.45 -6.84
CA VAL A 74 16.88 3.86 -6.04
C VAL A 74 18.07 4.27 -6.90
N GLU A 75 18.20 3.69 -8.10
CA GLU A 75 19.27 4.00 -9.05
C GLU A 75 18.71 4.72 -10.28
N GLN A 76 19.30 5.88 -10.58
CA GLN A 76 18.88 6.74 -11.69
C GLN A 76 19.83 6.64 -12.90
N GLY A 77 21.09 6.30 -12.65
CA GLY A 77 22.11 6.10 -13.68
C GLY A 77 22.27 4.62 -13.97
N TRP A 78 22.08 4.23 -15.22
CA TRP A 78 22.37 2.88 -15.70
C TRP A 78 23.49 3.00 -16.72
N GLY A 79 24.33 1.96 -16.85
CA GLY A 79 25.43 1.93 -17.81
C GLY A 79 24.99 2.25 -19.25
N PRO A 80 25.95 2.34 -20.19
CA PRO A 80 25.62 2.65 -21.58
C PRO A 80 24.57 1.67 -22.15
N PRO A 81 23.67 2.14 -23.03
CA PRO A 81 22.68 1.27 -23.66
C PRO A 81 23.34 0.14 -24.44
N LEU A 82 22.74 -1.05 -24.33
CA LEU A 82 23.05 -2.21 -25.16
C LEU A 82 22.70 -1.93 -26.62
N ALA A 83 21.62 -1.17 -26.84
CA ALA A 83 21.20 -0.70 -28.15
C ALA A 83 20.50 0.66 -28.06
N VAL A 84 20.74 1.50 -29.06
CA VAL A 84 20.01 2.74 -29.35
C VAL A 84 19.49 2.63 -30.77
N LEU A 85 18.17 2.50 -30.90
CA LEU A 85 17.48 2.34 -32.18
C LEU A 85 16.81 3.66 -32.54
N GLN A 86 17.24 4.27 -33.64
CA GLN A 86 16.80 5.61 -34.07
C GLN A 86 16.86 5.73 -35.58
N GLY A 87 16.07 6.65 -36.16
CA GLY A 87 15.98 6.83 -37.61
C GLY A 87 15.35 5.62 -38.30
N ASP A 88 15.82 5.28 -39.49
CA ASP A 88 15.34 4.14 -40.29
C ASP A 88 16.13 2.87 -39.97
N TRP A 89 15.85 2.28 -38.81
CA TRP A 89 16.47 1.03 -38.38
C TRP A 89 15.67 -0.20 -38.85
N GLN A 90 16.35 -1.33 -39.04
CA GLN A 90 15.76 -2.60 -39.44
C GLN A 90 15.61 -3.56 -38.25
N PRO A 91 14.74 -4.58 -38.32
CA PRO A 91 14.63 -5.59 -37.29
C PRO A 91 15.99 -6.16 -36.89
N GLN A 92 16.24 -6.25 -35.59
CA GLN A 92 17.51 -6.74 -35.07
C GLN A 92 17.34 -7.39 -33.70
N THR A 93 18.31 -8.23 -33.34
CA THR A 93 18.34 -8.91 -32.05
C THR A 93 19.31 -8.19 -31.12
N VAL A 94 18.85 -7.86 -29.92
CA VAL A 94 19.67 -7.29 -28.85
C VAL A 94 19.75 -8.31 -27.71
N GLN A 95 20.96 -8.70 -27.32
CA GLN A 95 21.14 -9.59 -26.17
C GLN A 95 21.13 -8.75 -24.89
N ALA A 96 20.27 -9.10 -23.94
CA ALA A 96 20.15 -8.42 -22.66
C ALA A 96 20.14 -9.43 -21.52
N GLY A 97 21.29 -9.62 -20.87
CA GLY A 97 21.44 -10.68 -19.86
C GLY A 97 21.27 -12.07 -20.50
N GLY A 98 20.38 -12.88 -19.91
CA GLY A 98 20.07 -14.23 -20.38
C GLY A 98 19.05 -14.33 -21.52
N VAL A 99 18.57 -13.21 -22.07
CA VAL A 99 17.52 -13.20 -23.10
C VAL A 99 17.94 -12.50 -24.38
N HIS A 100 17.28 -12.88 -25.48
CA HIS A 100 17.36 -12.24 -26.79
C HIS A 100 16.09 -11.43 -27.02
N LEU A 101 16.28 -10.16 -27.39
CA LEU A 101 15.20 -9.23 -27.70
C LEU A 101 15.15 -9.03 -29.21
N HIS A 102 14.15 -9.58 -29.89
CA HIS A 102 13.91 -9.32 -31.30
C HIS A 102 13.06 -8.07 -31.44
N VAL A 103 13.68 -6.99 -31.88
CA VAL A 103 13.07 -5.66 -31.92
C VAL A 103 12.76 -5.32 -33.37
N SER A 104 11.52 -4.97 -33.67
CA SER A 104 11.07 -4.57 -35.02
C SER A 104 10.39 -3.19 -34.99
N PRO A 105 10.58 -2.32 -36.01
CA PRO A 105 10.12 -0.93 -35.96
C PRO A 105 8.66 -0.72 -36.38
N ASN A 106 8.12 -1.57 -37.27
CA ASN A 106 6.86 -1.33 -37.96
C ASN A 106 6.01 -2.62 -38.09
N PRO A 107 5.04 -2.86 -37.18
CA PRO A 107 4.79 -2.10 -35.94
C PRO A 107 5.95 -2.25 -34.94
N LEU A 108 6.05 -1.34 -33.96
CA LEU A 108 7.06 -1.45 -32.91
C LEU A 108 6.76 -2.67 -32.01
N THR A 109 7.55 -3.72 -32.16
CA THR A 109 7.42 -4.96 -31.38
C THR A 109 8.74 -5.36 -30.75
N ILE A 110 8.63 -6.02 -29.60
CA ILE A 110 9.75 -6.64 -28.89
C ILE A 110 9.31 -8.04 -28.50
N VAL A 111 9.91 -9.05 -29.13
CA VAL A 111 9.74 -10.45 -28.75
C VAL A 111 10.91 -10.84 -27.86
N ILE A 112 10.60 -11.34 -26.66
CA ILE A 112 11.57 -11.65 -25.61
C ILE A 112 11.70 -13.17 -25.54
N GLU A 113 12.89 -13.68 -25.82
CA GLU A 113 13.17 -15.12 -25.92
C GLU A 113 14.33 -15.54 -25.01
N GLN A 114 14.16 -16.66 -24.30
CA GLN A 114 15.27 -17.30 -23.58
C GLN A 114 16.18 -18.07 -24.54
N SER A 115 15.58 -18.71 -25.54
CA SER A 115 16.23 -19.44 -26.63
C SER A 115 15.33 -19.39 -27.87
N GLN A 116 15.83 -19.83 -29.04
CA GLN A 116 15.12 -19.71 -30.34
C GLN A 116 13.69 -20.28 -30.35
N ASP A 117 13.36 -21.22 -29.45
CA ASP A 117 12.04 -21.87 -29.39
C ASP A 117 11.26 -21.55 -28.10
N GLN A 118 11.75 -20.64 -27.26
CA GLN A 118 11.15 -20.32 -25.97
C GLN A 118 10.90 -18.82 -25.80
N THR A 119 9.75 -18.38 -26.31
CA THR A 119 9.23 -17.02 -26.09
C THR A 119 8.72 -16.87 -24.65
N ILE A 120 9.24 -15.85 -23.95
CA ILE A 120 8.79 -15.46 -22.61
C ILE A 120 7.61 -14.49 -22.71
N GLN A 121 7.70 -13.51 -23.61
CA GLN A 121 6.71 -12.45 -23.73
C GLN A 121 6.84 -11.71 -25.07
N HIS A 122 5.72 -11.18 -25.57
CA HIS A 122 5.65 -10.37 -26.77
C HIS A 122 5.06 -9.01 -26.43
N LEU A 123 5.80 -7.93 -26.66
CA LEU A 123 5.31 -6.57 -26.49
C LEU A 123 5.00 -5.94 -27.85
N THR A 124 3.83 -5.33 -27.97
CA THR A 124 3.49 -4.43 -29.08
C THR A 124 3.27 -3.04 -28.51
N ILE A 125 4.06 -2.07 -28.97
CA ILE A 125 4.07 -0.72 -28.39
C ILE A 125 3.52 0.25 -29.44
N ASP A 126 2.54 1.05 -29.03
CA ASP A 126 2.08 2.18 -29.82
C ASP A 126 2.91 3.42 -29.43
N PRO A 127 3.87 3.86 -30.27
CA PRO A 127 4.72 5.00 -29.92
C PRO A 127 3.98 6.34 -29.90
N SER A 128 2.79 6.41 -30.49
CA SER A 128 1.98 7.64 -30.50
C SER A 128 1.23 7.87 -29.20
N THR A 129 0.87 6.78 -28.50
CA THR A 129 0.10 6.85 -27.24
C THR A 129 0.88 6.36 -26.02
N GLY A 130 1.94 5.57 -26.22
CA GLY A 130 2.64 4.84 -25.16
C GLY A 130 1.87 3.61 -24.65
N ALA A 131 0.80 3.20 -25.34
CA ALA A 131 0.07 1.99 -24.99
C ALA A 131 0.91 0.74 -25.30
N VAL A 132 0.78 -0.29 -24.46
CA VAL A 132 1.52 -1.54 -24.60
C VAL A 132 0.54 -2.70 -24.56
N GLN A 133 0.60 -3.57 -25.57
CA GLN A 133 -0.03 -4.88 -25.52
C GLN A 133 1.00 -5.94 -25.19
N PHE A 134 0.60 -6.93 -24.39
CA PHE A 134 1.43 -8.07 -24.01
C PHE A 134 0.58 -9.33 -23.90
N ASP A 135 1.19 -10.49 -24.04
CA ASP A 135 0.50 -11.77 -23.93
C ASP A 135 0.06 -12.01 -22.49
N THR A 136 -1.23 -12.32 -22.31
CA THR A 136 -1.81 -12.61 -21.00
C THR A 136 -1.34 -13.97 -20.49
N GLY A 137 -1.30 -14.96 -21.37
CA GLY A 137 -0.96 -16.35 -21.04
C GLY A 137 -2.00 -17.06 -20.17
N ASP A 138 -1.69 -18.32 -19.85
CA ASP A 138 -2.57 -19.23 -19.11
C ASP A 138 -2.24 -19.33 -17.61
N SER A 139 -1.11 -18.76 -17.18
CA SER A 139 -0.71 -18.70 -15.77
C SER A 139 -1.24 -17.44 -15.09
N PRO A 140 -1.45 -17.45 -13.76
CA PRO A 140 -1.88 -16.28 -13.01
C PRO A 140 -1.00 -15.04 -13.23
N ILE A 141 -1.66 -13.87 -13.27
CA ILE A 141 -1.02 -12.57 -13.23
C ILE A 141 -1.22 -11.97 -11.84
N LEU A 142 -0.14 -11.65 -11.13
CA LEU A 142 -0.15 -11.19 -9.74
C LEU A 142 0.52 -9.81 -9.59
N GLY A 143 0.53 -9.27 -8.37
CA GLY A 143 1.13 -7.98 -8.02
C GLY A 143 0.11 -6.85 -8.00
N LEU A 144 0.48 -5.70 -8.57
CA LEU A 144 -0.32 -4.46 -8.66
C LEU A 144 -0.62 -3.71 -7.35
N GLY A 145 -0.13 -4.19 -6.21
CA GLY A 145 -0.30 -3.55 -4.90
C GLY A 145 -1.60 -3.93 -4.19
N GLU A 146 -1.94 -3.11 -3.18
CA GLU A 146 -3.09 -3.33 -2.30
C GLU A 146 -4.40 -2.92 -2.97
N GLY A 147 -5.45 -3.73 -2.79
CA GLY A 147 -6.80 -3.49 -3.31
C GLY A 147 -6.96 -3.86 -4.80
N GLY A 148 -8.06 -3.43 -5.41
CA GLY A 148 -8.42 -3.80 -6.81
C GLY A 148 -8.88 -5.27 -6.96
N PRO A 149 -9.15 -5.76 -8.18
CA PRO A 149 -9.61 -7.14 -8.42
C PRO A 149 -8.57 -8.19 -8.00
N GLN A 150 -8.89 -9.17 -7.15
CA GLN A 150 -7.94 -10.15 -6.57
C GLN A 150 -8.19 -11.58 -7.09
N PHE A 151 -7.36 -12.61 -6.87
CA PHE A 151 -5.91 -12.70 -6.59
C PHE A 151 -5.15 -12.72 -7.93
N ASP A 152 -5.58 -13.61 -8.83
CA ASP A 152 -5.23 -13.59 -10.24
C ASP A 152 -5.93 -12.40 -10.92
N ARG A 153 -5.14 -11.50 -11.52
CA ARG A 153 -5.63 -10.27 -12.14
C ARG A 153 -6.25 -10.50 -13.52
N ARG A 154 -6.09 -11.69 -14.11
CA ARG A 154 -6.68 -12.03 -15.42
C ARG A 154 -8.20 -11.90 -15.41
N GLY A 155 -8.77 -11.50 -16.54
CA GLY A 155 -10.22 -11.28 -16.66
C GLY A 155 -10.71 -9.96 -16.04
N SER A 156 -9.81 -9.10 -15.57
CA SER A 156 -10.17 -7.86 -14.87
C SER A 156 -9.54 -6.60 -15.47
N VAL A 157 -9.93 -5.43 -14.95
CA VAL A 157 -9.32 -4.13 -15.27
C VAL A 157 -8.83 -3.51 -13.98
N ASP A 158 -7.54 -3.17 -13.91
CA ASP A 158 -6.98 -2.37 -12.82
C ASP A 158 -6.78 -0.93 -13.28
N ARG A 159 -7.47 -0.01 -12.60
CA ARG A 159 -7.41 1.43 -12.92
C ARG A 159 -6.17 2.12 -12.36
N MET A 160 -5.47 1.50 -11.41
CA MET A 160 -4.30 2.07 -10.72
C MET A 160 -4.57 3.40 -10.01
N ILE A 161 -5.82 3.66 -9.61
CA ILE A 161 -6.22 4.88 -8.91
C ILE A 161 -6.15 4.64 -7.41
N SER A 162 -5.22 5.32 -6.75
CA SER A 162 -5.04 5.26 -5.30
C SER A 162 -6.24 5.81 -4.53
N GLY A 163 -6.38 5.34 -3.29
CA GLY A 163 -7.18 6.00 -2.26
C GLY A 163 -8.35 5.20 -1.69
N GLN A 164 -9.06 5.82 -0.75
CA GLN A 164 -10.17 5.25 0.01
C GLN A 164 -11.54 5.46 -0.68
N GLY A 165 -11.62 5.25 -2.01
CA GLY A 165 -12.81 5.54 -2.83
C GLY A 165 -12.99 4.65 -4.07
N GLY A 166 -12.26 3.54 -4.16
CA GLY A 166 -12.09 2.76 -5.39
C GLY A 166 -12.88 1.46 -5.50
N TYR A 167 -12.31 0.51 -6.24
CA TYR A 167 -12.89 -0.80 -6.56
C TYR A 167 -13.35 -1.54 -5.30
N GLN A 168 -14.66 -1.75 -5.17
CA GLN A 168 -15.28 -2.53 -4.09
C GLN A 168 -14.71 -2.25 -2.70
N LEU A 169 -14.54 -0.95 -2.37
CA LEU A 169 -13.90 -0.46 -1.15
C LEU A 169 -14.32 -1.18 0.14
N ARG A 170 -15.61 -1.51 0.26
CA ARG A 170 -16.16 -2.18 1.44
C ARG A 170 -15.50 -3.52 1.74
N THR A 171 -15.11 -4.28 0.72
CA THR A 171 -14.54 -5.64 0.86
C THR A 171 -13.05 -5.66 0.57
N HIS A 172 -12.58 -4.86 -0.39
CA HIS A 172 -11.20 -4.88 -0.86
C HIS A 172 -10.31 -3.87 -0.15
N GLY A 173 -10.91 -2.84 0.49
CA GLY A 173 -10.16 -1.83 1.21
C GLY A 173 -9.61 -0.71 0.34
N GLY A 174 -8.69 0.06 0.92
CA GLY A 174 -7.97 1.13 0.23
C GLY A 174 -7.18 0.62 -0.97
N ARG A 175 -6.82 1.52 -1.89
CA ARG A 175 -5.97 1.19 -3.04
C ARG A 175 -4.60 1.85 -2.88
N VAL A 176 -3.54 1.05 -2.91
CA VAL A 176 -2.15 1.49 -3.07
C VAL A 176 -1.58 0.91 -4.37
N PRO A 177 -1.61 1.67 -5.48
CA PRO A 177 -1.21 1.17 -6.79
C PRO A 177 0.30 1.02 -6.89
N ILE A 178 0.77 -0.18 -7.22
CA ILE A 178 2.18 -0.47 -7.49
C ILE A 178 2.25 -1.07 -8.90
N PRO A 179 2.75 -0.39 -9.94
CA PRO A 179 2.73 -0.91 -11.32
C PRO A 179 3.78 -2.01 -11.57
N TRP A 180 3.88 -2.94 -10.63
CA TRP A 180 4.68 -4.16 -10.64
C TRP A 180 3.76 -5.34 -10.95
N LEU A 181 3.92 -5.90 -12.14
CA LEU A 181 3.16 -7.03 -12.63
C LEU A 181 4.03 -8.28 -12.61
N ILE A 182 3.51 -9.38 -12.09
CA ILE A 182 4.19 -10.67 -12.08
C ILE A 182 3.38 -11.65 -12.93
N GLY A 183 3.96 -12.14 -14.01
CA GLY A 183 3.47 -13.33 -14.68
C GLY A 183 4.10 -14.56 -14.03
N THR A 184 3.29 -15.40 -13.41
CA THR A 184 3.78 -16.60 -12.70
C THR A 184 4.48 -17.63 -13.60
N ALA A 185 4.43 -17.44 -14.92
CA ALA A 185 5.21 -18.15 -15.93
C ALA A 185 6.71 -17.75 -16.00
N GLY A 186 7.18 -16.87 -15.11
CA GLY A 186 8.62 -16.56 -14.97
C GLY A 186 9.05 -15.20 -15.52
N TRP A 187 8.17 -14.21 -15.47
CA TRP A 187 8.49 -12.83 -15.87
C TRP A 187 7.81 -11.80 -14.96
N ALA A 188 8.38 -10.60 -14.91
CA ALA A 188 7.74 -9.45 -14.27
C ALA A 188 8.02 -8.15 -15.04
N MET A 189 7.13 -7.18 -14.88
CA MET A 189 7.24 -5.85 -15.49
C MET A 189 6.97 -4.76 -14.45
N PHE A 190 7.90 -3.81 -14.33
CA PHE A 190 7.66 -2.56 -13.64
C PHE A 190 7.41 -1.45 -14.67
N PHE A 191 6.16 -0.97 -14.77
CA PHE A 191 5.82 0.20 -15.59
C PHE A 191 6.15 1.45 -14.78
N HIS A 192 7.38 1.96 -14.94
CA HIS A 192 7.87 3.11 -14.20
C HIS A 192 7.21 4.41 -14.68
N GLN A 193 7.09 4.59 -16.00
CA GLN A 193 6.43 5.74 -16.62
C GLN A 193 5.81 5.34 -17.98
N PRO A 194 4.72 6.00 -18.41
CA PRO A 194 3.86 6.89 -17.62
C PRO A 194 2.95 6.09 -16.66
N PRO A 195 2.23 6.74 -15.73
CA PRO A 195 1.11 6.10 -15.04
C PRO A 195 -0.02 5.76 -16.01
N GLY A 196 -0.79 4.71 -15.69
CA GLY A 196 -1.83 4.20 -16.56
C GLY A 196 -2.63 3.08 -15.90
N SER A 197 -3.52 2.47 -16.69
CA SER A 197 -4.38 1.37 -16.29
C SER A 197 -4.05 0.09 -17.06
N PHE A 198 -4.44 -1.05 -16.52
CA PHE A 198 -4.25 -2.36 -17.12
C PHE A 198 -5.59 -3.04 -17.41
N ASP A 199 -5.73 -3.62 -18.58
CA ASP A 199 -6.87 -4.45 -18.99
C ASP A 199 -6.39 -5.86 -19.31
N PHE A 200 -6.85 -6.84 -18.53
CA PHE A 200 -6.46 -8.25 -18.61
C PHE A 200 -7.61 -9.14 -19.12
N ARG A 201 -8.66 -8.56 -19.72
CA ARG A 201 -9.85 -9.33 -20.17
C ARG A 201 -9.64 -10.10 -21.47
N GLY A 202 -8.64 -9.70 -22.25
CA GLY A 202 -8.34 -10.28 -23.56
C GLY A 202 -7.22 -11.33 -23.53
N PRO A 203 -7.05 -12.07 -24.64
CA PRO A 203 -5.90 -12.98 -24.81
C PRO A 203 -4.56 -12.25 -24.83
N ARG A 204 -4.60 -10.96 -25.21
CA ARG A 204 -3.52 -10.01 -24.98
C ARG A 204 -3.99 -8.93 -24.03
N SER A 205 -3.23 -8.76 -22.96
CA SER A 205 -3.41 -7.72 -21.97
C SER A 205 -2.93 -6.39 -22.51
N ARG A 206 -3.47 -5.29 -21.98
CA ARG A 206 -3.17 -3.95 -22.46
C ARG A 206 -2.92 -2.98 -21.31
N PHE A 207 -1.77 -2.35 -21.33
CA PHE A 207 -1.50 -1.14 -20.57
C PHE A 207 -1.93 0.09 -21.37
N GLN A 208 -2.63 1.01 -20.71
CA GLN A 208 -3.13 2.26 -21.28
C GLN A 208 -2.73 3.45 -20.38
N PRO A 209 -1.89 4.38 -20.86
CA PRO A 209 -1.60 5.63 -20.15
C PRO A 209 -2.87 6.44 -19.84
N GLU A 210 -2.91 7.13 -18.68
CA GLU A 210 -4.08 7.89 -18.21
C GLU A 210 -4.48 9.05 -19.14
N LYS A 211 -3.50 9.70 -19.77
CA LYS A 211 -3.68 10.82 -20.69
C LYS A 211 -3.07 10.45 -22.05
N PRO A 212 -3.82 9.73 -22.92
CA PRO A 212 -3.31 9.17 -24.17
C PRO A 212 -3.07 10.22 -25.27
N GLU A 213 -3.44 11.47 -25.04
CA GLU A 213 -3.23 12.56 -25.99
C GLU A 213 -1.76 13.00 -25.98
N GLY A 214 -1.04 12.70 -27.06
CA GLY A 214 0.36 13.06 -27.28
C GLY A 214 1.35 11.95 -26.95
N ALA A 215 2.40 11.81 -27.78
CA ALA A 215 3.44 10.81 -27.59
C ALA A 215 4.12 11.00 -26.22
N ARG A 216 4.15 9.93 -25.42
CA ARG A 216 4.76 9.92 -24.09
C ARG A 216 5.98 9.01 -24.06
N LEU A 217 6.94 9.39 -23.23
CA LEU A 217 8.02 8.48 -22.85
C LEU A 217 7.42 7.28 -22.13
N LEU A 218 7.73 6.08 -22.63
CA LEU A 218 7.44 4.80 -21.98
C LEU A 218 8.73 4.27 -21.38
N ASP A 219 8.69 3.85 -20.12
CA ASP A 219 9.83 3.32 -19.39
C ASP A 219 9.40 2.09 -18.60
N ILE A 220 9.87 0.93 -19.05
CA ILE A 220 9.55 -0.38 -18.48
C ILE A 220 10.83 -1.06 -18.04
N LEU A 221 10.84 -1.61 -16.83
CA LEU A 221 11.86 -2.54 -16.39
C LEU A 221 11.28 -3.94 -16.45
N PHE A 222 11.92 -4.80 -17.24
CA PHE A 222 11.46 -6.15 -17.50
C PHE A 222 12.41 -7.15 -16.83
N VAL A 223 11.84 -8.09 -16.07
CA VAL A 223 12.57 -9.10 -15.31
C VAL A 223 12.22 -10.48 -15.84
N THR A 224 13.24 -11.33 -16.03
CA THR A 224 13.09 -12.72 -16.49
C THR A 224 13.74 -13.70 -15.53
N SER A 225 12.94 -14.58 -14.94
CA SER A 225 13.42 -15.67 -14.12
C SER A 225 12.27 -16.65 -13.83
N SER A 226 12.51 -17.95 -13.99
CA SER A 226 11.60 -18.99 -13.48
C SER A 226 11.67 -19.15 -11.97
N ASP A 227 12.74 -18.66 -11.32
CA ASP A 227 12.84 -18.59 -9.86
C ASP A 227 12.14 -17.32 -9.34
N PRO A 228 11.02 -17.45 -8.58
CA PRO A 228 10.29 -16.33 -8.01
C PRO A 228 11.10 -15.48 -7.03
N ALA A 229 12.08 -16.07 -6.33
CA ALA A 229 12.92 -15.35 -5.39
C ALA A 229 13.79 -14.30 -6.10
N ILE A 230 14.25 -14.59 -7.32
CA ILE A 230 14.97 -13.63 -8.17
C ILE A 230 14.03 -12.49 -8.57
N ILE A 231 12.78 -12.77 -8.95
CA ILE A 231 11.79 -11.72 -9.28
C ILE A 231 11.61 -10.76 -8.11
N MET A 232 11.46 -11.28 -6.89
CA MET A 232 11.32 -10.45 -5.68
C MET A 232 12.61 -9.68 -5.35
N ALA A 233 13.78 -10.30 -5.49
CA ALA A 233 15.07 -9.66 -5.27
C ALA A 233 15.31 -8.52 -6.27
N GLU A 234 14.91 -8.70 -7.54
CA GLU A 234 15.02 -7.67 -8.58
C GLU A 234 14.09 -6.48 -8.27
N TYR A 235 12.85 -6.72 -7.83
CA TYR A 235 11.98 -5.62 -7.36
C TYR A 235 12.63 -4.81 -6.23
N ALA A 236 13.17 -5.49 -5.22
CA ALA A 236 13.85 -4.85 -4.10
C ALA A 236 15.12 -4.10 -4.53
N ARG A 237 15.90 -4.64 -5.48
CA ARG A 237 17.07 -3.97 -6.05
C ARG A 237 16.67 -2.69 -6.80
N LEU A 238 15.57 -2.72 -7.54
CA LEU A 238 15.08 -1.57 -8.31
C LEU A 238 14.52 -0.46 -7.41
N THR A 239 13.76 -0.83 -6.38
CA THR A 239 12.94 0.12 -5.60
C THR A 239 13.43 0.37 -4.18
N GLY A 240 14.43 -0.38 -3.73
CA GLY A 240 15.02 -0.35 -2.39
C GLY A 240 14.60 -1.56 -1.55
N TYR A 241 15.56 -2.16 -0.85
CA TYR A 241 15.29 -3.23 0.10
C TYR A 241 14.48 -2.70 1.29
N PRO A 242 13.57 -3.50 1.86
CA PRO A 242 12.86 -3.11 3.07
C PRO A 242 13.82 -2.79 4.22
N GLU A 243 13.49 -1.77 4.99
CA GLU A 243 14.23 -1.43 6.21
C GLU A 243 13.68 -2.19 7.42
N LEU A 244 14.54 -2.58 8.36
CA LEU A 244 14.15 -3.40 9.53
C LEU A 244 13.42 -2.53 10.58
N PRO A 245 12.13 -2.79 10.91
CA PRO A 245 11.43 -2.04 11.94
C PRO A 245 11.89 -2.38 13.38
N PRO A 246 11.49 -1.57 14.38
CA PRO A 246 11.62 -1.95 15.79
C PRO A 246 10.92 -3.28 16.07
N ARG A 247 11.48 -4.10 16.96
CA ARG A 247 10.89 -5.41 17.28
C ARG A 247 9.47 -5.32 17.83
N TRP A 248 9.16 -4.28 18.60
CA TRP A 248 7.85 -4.11 19.24
C TRP A 248 6.71 -3.91 18.24
N THR A 249 6.98 -3.43 17.02
CA THR A 249 5.94 -3.17 16.00
C THR A 249 5.30 -4.45 15.49
N PHE A 250 6.00 -5.58 15.63
CA PHE A 250 5.49 -6.91 15.32
C PHE A 250 4.73 -7.56 16.48
N GLY A 251 4.64 -6.90 17.63
CA GLY A 251 3.73 -7.27 18.70
C GLY A 251 2.27 -6.99 18.38
N TYR A 252 1.42 -7.22 19.39
CA TYR A 252 0.02 -6.81 19.30
C TYR A 252 -0.14 -5.32 19.57
N GLN A 253 -0.86 -4.65 18.69
CA GLN A 253 -1.18 -3.24 18.78
C GLN A 253 -2.69 -3.05 18.96
N GLN A 254 -3.09 -2.32 20.00
CA GLN A 254 -4.48 -2.00 20.25
C GLN A 254 -4.75 -0.56 19.86
N SER A 255 -5.75 -0.33 19.02
CA SER A 255 -6.19 1.02 18.66
C SER A 255 -7.48 1.40 19.37
N HIS A 256 -7.53 2.66 19.81
CA HIS A 256 -8.65 3.26 20.53
C HIS A 256 -9.30 4.37 19.71
N ARG A 257 -10.64 4.41 19.72
CA ARG A 257 -11.45 5.46 19.07
C ARG A 257 -12.40 6.06 20.09
N THR A 258 -12.78 7.33 19.96
CA THR A 258 -13.64 8.05 20.95
C THR A 258 -13.18 7.85 22.38
N LEU A 259 -12.20 8.66 22.74
CA LEU A 259 -11.60 8.71 24.05
C LEU A 259 -12.52 9.46 25.02
N ALA A 260 -12.91 8.80 26.10
CA ALA A 260 -13.82 9.37 27.08
C ALA A 260 -13.09 10.24 28.11
N SER A 261 -11.96 9.78 28.66
CA SER A 261 -11.21 10.51 29.68
C SER A 261 -9.80 9.96 29.86
N ARG A 262 -9.01 10.64 30.69
CA ARG A 262 -7.71 10.19 31.18
C ARG A 262 -7.78 8.82 31.84
N GLU A 263 -8.81 8.58 32.64
CA GLU A 263 -9.01 7.32 33.37
C GLU A 263 -9.28 6.16 32.41
N GLU A 264 -10.05 6.38 31.34
CA GLU A 264 -10.29 5.33 30.34
C GLU A 264 -8.98 4.89 29.67
N VAL A 265 -8.14 5.85 29.27
CA VAL A 265 -6.83 5.62 28.67
C VAL A 265 -5.93 4.78 29.57
N LEU A 266 -5.82 5.15 30.85
CA LEU A 266 -4.96 4.42 31.80
C LEU A 266 -5.57 3.06 32.19
N GLN A 267 -6.89 2.98 32.33
CA GLN A 267 -7.59 1.75 32.70
C GLN A 267 -7.49 0.67 31.61
N GLU A 268 -7.46 1.06 30.34
CA GLU A 268 -7.21 0.12 29.23
C GLU A 268 -5.84 -0.56 29.39
N ALA A 269 -4.79 0.25 29.58
CA ALA A 269 -3.42 -0.23 29.79
C ALA A 269 -3.32 -1.13 31.05
N ASP A 270 -3.98 -0.73 32.13
CA ASP A 270 -4.07 -1.53 33.35
C ASP A 270 -4.79 -2.86 33.12
N SER A 271 -5.86 -2.86 32.32
CA SER A 271 -6.64 -4.06 32.03
C SER A 271 -5.79 -5.10 31.27
N PHE A 272 -4.99 -4.69 30.28
CA PHE A 272 -4.04 -5.59 29.62
C PHE A 272 -3.07 -6.24 30.61
N ARG A 273 -2.48 -5.44 31.51
CA ARG A 273 -1.49 -5.92 32.49
C ARG A 273 -2.12 -6.82 33.56
N GLN A 274 -3.25 -6.43 34.13
CA GLN A 274 -3.99 -7.23 35.12
C GLN A 274 -4.46 -8.56 34.54
N LYS A 275 -4.91 -8.55 33.29
CA LYS A 275 -5.33 -9.77 32.58
C LYS A 275 -4.16 -10.58 32.04
N ASN A 276 -2.90 -10.16 32.21
CA ASN A 276 -1.74 -10.84 31.61
C ASN A 276 -1.88 -11.05 30.09
N LEU A 277 -2.35 -10.03 29.37
CA LEU A 277 -2.49 -10.05 27.92
C LEU A 277 -1.31 -9.27 27.30
N PRO A 278 -0.49 -9.90 26.43
CA PRO A 278 0.57 -9.20 25.72
C PRO A 278 0.03 -8.10 24.81
N CYS A 279 0.61 -6.91 24.91
CA CYS A 279 0.33 -5.77 24.03
C CYS A 279 1.52 -4.80 24.13
N ASP A 280 2.04 -4.41 22.96
CA ASP A 280 3.27 -3.63 22.81
C ASP A 280 2.99 -2.15 22.53
N ALA A 281 1.85 -1.82 21.93
CA ALA A 281 1.50 -0.44 21.57
C ALA A 281 0.02 -0.12 21.71
N LEU A 282 -0.26 1.10 22.17
CA LEU A 282 -1.58 1.72 22.19
C LEU A 282 -1.63 2.85 21.16
N ILE A 283 -2.66 2.85 20.32
CA ILE A 283 -2.81 3.78 19.20
C ILE A 283 -4.04 4.66 19.41
N TYR A 284 -3.85 5.96 19.47
CA TYR A 284 -4.94 6.91 19.73
C TYR A 284 -5.37 7.64 18.46
N LEU A 285 -6.65 7.53 18.10
CA LEU A 285 -7.23 8.19 16.93
C LEU A 285 -7.43 9.71 17.16
N GLY A 286 -7.30 10.50 16.09
CA GLY A 286 -7.54 11.94 16.09
C GLY A 286 -9.01 12.34 15.96
N THR A 287 -9.32 13.53 16.46
CA THR A 287 -10.63 14.18 16.35
C THR A 287 -10.96 14.47 14.89
N GLY A 288 -12.21 14.27 14.50
CA GLY A 288 -12.68 14.36 13.11
C GLY A 288 -12.98 13.00 12.48
N PHE A 289 -12.27 11.95 12.92
CA PHE A 289 -12.54 10.54 12.59
C PHE A 289 -13.32 9.82 13.69
N CYS A 290 -13.22 10.34 14.92
CA CYS A 290 -14.08 10.05 16.04
C CYS A 290 -14.56 11.35 16.72
N PRO A 291 -15.69 11.30 17.45
CA PRO A 291 -16.19 12.39 18.30
C PRO A 291 -15.17 13.02 19.27
N SER A 292 -14.30 12.22 19.87
CA SER A 292 -13.29 12.69 20.84
C SER A 292 -11.97 11.95 20.62
N GLY A 293 -10.98 12.63 20.05
CA GLY A 293 -9.65 12.08 19.77
C GLY A 293 -8.57 12.60 20.72
N TRP A 294 -7.31 12.24 20.44
CA TRP A 294 -6.15 12.71 21.22
C TRP A 294 -5.88 14.21 21.04
N ASN A 295 -6.27 14.77 19.90
CA ASN A 295 -6.08 16.17 19.52
C ASN A 295 -7.41 16.95 19.47
N THR A 296 -7.33 18.28 19.38
CA THR A 296 -8.50 19.16 19.48
C THR A 296 -9.41 19.15 18.24
N HIS A 297 -8.86 18.93 17.04
CA HIS A 297 -9.59 18.87 15.77
C HIS A 297 -8.74 18.18 14.70
N ASN A 298 -9.33 17.88 13.53
CA ASN A 298 -8.64 17.19 12.45
C ASN A 298 -7.40 17.96 11.96
N GLY A 299 -6.27 17.26 11.79
CA GLY A 299 -4.98 17.83 11.39
C GLY A 299 -4.21 18.57 12.51
N SER A 300 -4.78 18.71 13.71
CA SER A 300 -4.14 19.46 14.80
C SER A 300 -3.12 18.63 15.58
N PHE A 301 -2.02 19.27 16.01
CA PHE A 301 -1.08 18.74 17.02
C PHE A 301 -1.37 19.29 18.42
N ALA A 302 -2.47 20.03 18.61
CA ALA A 302 -2.89 20.49 19.93
C ALA A 302 -3.64 19.37 20.65
N TRP A 303 -3.14 18.95 21.82
CA TRP A 303 -3.74 17.92 22.65
C TRP A 303 -5.13 18.29 23.17
N ASN A 304 -6.04 17.33 23.17
CA ASN A 304 -7.36 17.43 23.77
C ASN A 304 -7.25 17.34 25.30
N SER A 305 -7.34 18.47 25.99
CA SER A 305 -7.18 18.55 27.45
C SER A 305 -8.28 17.85 28.25
N HIS A 306 -9.42 17.50 27.64
CA HIS A 306 -10.45 16.71 28.33
C HIS A 306 -10.01 15.26 28.55
N VAL A 307 -9.26 14.71 27.60
CA VAL A 307 -8.79 13.32 27.63
C VAL A 307 -7.35 13.25 28.13
N PHE A 308 -6.49 14.16 27.65
CA PHE A 308 -5.09 14.26 28.02
C PHE A 308 -4.82 15.62 28.69
N PRO A 309 -5.27 15.84 29.94
CA PRO A 309 -4.99 17.09 30.67
C PRO A 309 -3.49 17.24 31.02
N ASP A 310 -2.78 16.12 31.15
CA ASP A 310 -1.36 16.02 31.49
C ASP A 310 -0.63 15.02 30.54
N PRO A 311 -0.55 15.29 29.21
CA PRO A 311 -0.13 14.28 28.23
C PRO A 311 1.20 13.61 28.57
N LYS A 312 2.23 14.38 28.97
CA LYS A 312 3.53 13.83 29.38
C LYS A 312 3.42 12.81 30.51
N ALA A 313 2.63 13.11 31.55
CA ALA A 313 2.48 12.21 32.69
C ALA A 313 1.70 10.94 32.32
N ILE A 314 0.73 11.05 31.40
CA ILE A 314 0.01 9.90 30.85
C ILE A 314 0.97 9.02 30.03
N LEU A 315 1.74 9.61 29.11
CA LEU A 315 2.75 8.90 28.31
C LEU A 315 3.76 8.17 29.23
N ASP A 316 4.30 8.86 30.24
CA ASP A 316 5.22 8.25 31.22
C ASP A 316 4.59 7.08 31.98
N ALA A 317 3.31 7.18 32.35
CA ALA A 317 2.58 6.11 33.02
C ALA A 317 2.39 4.88 32.10
N LEU A 318 2.15 5.10 30.80
CA LEU A 318 2.05 4.05 29.79
C LEU A 318 3.41 3.39 29.55
N HIS A 319 4.48 4.18 29.40
CA HIS A 319 5.85 3.67 29.26
C HIS A 319 6.32 2.87 30.46
N LYS A 320 5.97 3.29 31.69
CA LYS A 320 6.27 2.52 32.92
C LYS A 320 5.63 1.13 32.91
N LYS A 321 4.57 0.94 32.13
CA LYS A 321 3.90 -0.36 31.90
C LYS A 321 4.40 -1.05 30.62
N ASN A 322 5.46 -0.55 29.98
CA ASN A 322 6.05 -1.04 28.72
C ASN A 322 5.07 -0.99 27.54
N PHE A 323 4.26 0.05 27.42
CA PHE A 323 3.52 0.34 26.18
C PHE A 323 4.23 1.42 25.39
N HIS A 324 4.31 1.25 24.08
CA HIS A 324 4.60 2.34 23.15
C HIS A 324 3.31 3.08 22.82
N VAL A 325 3.42 4.37 22.50
CA VAL A 325 2.27 5.21 22.14
C VAL A 325 2.39 5.71 20.71
N VAL A 326 1.34 5.47 19.92
CA VAL A 326 1.27 5.87 18.51
C VAL A 326 0.10 6.83 18.34
N LEU A 327 0.34 7.95 17.66
CA LEU A 327 -0.69 8.95 17.39
C LEU A 327 -1.12 8.96 15.94
N HIS A 328 -2.42 9.01 15.72
CA HIS A 328 -3.04 9.25 14.41
C HIS A 328 -2.81 10.69 13.95
N THR A 329 -2.36 10.86 12.72
CA THR A 329 -2.11 12.18 12.11
C THR A 329 -2.67 12.22 10.69
N VAL A 330 -3.00 13.43 10.25
CA VAL A 330 -3.59 13.67 8.92
C VAL A 330 -2.90 14.87 8.28
N ILE A 331 -2.66 14.75 6.98
CA ILE A 331 -2.23 15.84 6.13
C ILE A 331 -3.43 16.31 5.31
N LEU A 332 -3.69 17.61 5.31
CA LEU A 332 -4.86 18.19 4.61
C LEU A 332 -4.51 18.70 3.21
N SER A 333 -3.23 18.91 2.92
CA SER A 333 -2.73 19.22 1.59
C SER A 333 -2.69 18.00 0.65
N ASP A 334 -2.80 18.28 -0.64
CA ASP A 334 -2.65 17.38 -1.77
C ASP A 334 -1.24 17.38 -2.38
N GLU A 335 -0.31 18.14 -1.81
CA GLU A 335 1.09 18.18 -2.21
C GLU A 335 2.01 18.13 -0.98
N LEU A 336 3.18 17.51 -1.14
CA LEU A 336 4.25 17.56 -0.16
C LEU A 336 5.59 17.63 -0.91
N ARG A 337 6.46 18.55 -0.52
CA ARG A 337 7.76 18.81 -1.15
C ARG A 337 8.89 18.89 -0.13
N GLY A 338 10.12 18.93 -0.64
CA GLY A 338 11.34 19.05 0.18
C GLY A 338 11.71 17.80 0.97
N THR A 339 12.47 18.01 2.04
CA THR A 339 12.94 16.97 2.96
C THR A 339 12.86 17.47 4.40
N VAL A 340 12.90 16.56 5.38
CA VAL A 340 12.94 16.92 6.81
C VAL A 340 14.20 17.70 7.22
N ARG A 341 15.20 17.82 6.33
CA ARG A 341 16.46 18.53 6.58
C ARG A 341 16.47 19.93 5.99
N ASP A 342 15.46 20.29 5.21
CA ASP A 342 15.35 21.62 4.63
C ASP A 342 15.04 22.65 5.72
N PRO A 343 15.41 23.93 5.54
CA PRO A 343 15.02 24.98 6.49
C PRO A 343 13.49 25.03 6.65
N CYS A 344 13.02 25.25 7.88
CA CYS A 344 11.64 25.59 8.15
C CYS A 344 11.57 26.93 8.88
N GLU A 345 10.76 27.86 8.38
CA GLU A 345 10.48 29.12 9.06
C GLU A 345 9.43 28.87 10.16
N LEU A 346 9.87 28.62 11.39
CA LEU A 346 9.01 28.24 12.53
C LEU A 346 7.87 29.22 12.86
N GLY A 347 7.89 30.44 12.30
CA GLY A 347 6.82 31.43 12.42
C GLY A 347 5.63 31.21 11.47
N GLU A 348 5.80 30.42 10.41
CA GLU A 348 4.79 30.11 9.41
C GLU A 348 4.70 28.59 9.24
N PHE A 349 3.55 28.01 9.62
CA PHE A 349 3.32 26.58 9.40
C PHE A 349 2.95 26.33 7.94
N ASP A 350 3.90 25.82 7.16
CA ASP A 350 3.65 25.28 5.81
C ASP A 350 3.49 23.75 5.87
N GLU A 351 2.26 23.26 5.68
CA GLU A 351 1.95 21.83 5.65
C GLU A 351 2.54 21.12 4.41
N GLN A 352 2.84 21.88 3.34
CA GLN A 352 3.38 21.32 2.10
C GLN A 352 4.90 21.12 2.16
N GLU A 353 5.60 21.74 3.11
CA GLU A 353 7.04 21.53 3.31
C GLU A 353 7.27 20.42 4.33
N ALA A 354 7.96 19.35 3.93
CA ALA A 354 8.20 18.21 4.81
C ALA A 354 8.96 18.58 6.10
N SER A 355 9.86 19.57 6.06
CA SER A 355 10.56 20.09 7.24
C SER A 355 9.60 20.75 8.23
N CYS A 356 8.71 21.62 7.75
CA CYS A 356 7.74 22.33 8.60
C CYS A 356 6.63 21.43 9.12
N TYR A 357 6.12 20.54 8.28
CA TYR A 357 5.14 19.54 8.73
C TYR A 357 5.76 18.60 9.77
N TRP A 358 7.01 18.15 9.57
CA TRP A 358 7.70 17.34 10.58
C TRP A 358 7.96 18.10 11.88
N ASP A 359 8.32 19.38 11.83
CA ASP A 359 8.56 20.18 13.03
C ASP A 359 7.34 20.19 13.98
N ALA A 360 6.12 20.23 13.44
CA ALA A 360 4.89 20.10 14.24
C ALA A 360 4.80 18.78 15.03
N HIS A 361 5.39 17.70 14.53
CA HIS A 361 5.45 16.40 15.21
C HIS A 361 6.51 16.38 16.32
N ARG A 362 7.60 17.13 16.16
CA ARG A 362 8.80 17.02 17.01
C ARG A 362 8.52 17.32 18.47
N LYS A 363 7.60 18.24 18.77
CA LYS A 363 7.17 18.53 20.15
C LYS A 363 6.56 17.31 20.84
N ASP A 364 5.66 16.62 20.17
CA ASP A 364 4.98 15.44 20.70
C ASP A 364 5.93 14.23 20.73
N PHE A 365 6.82 14.13 19.73
CA PHE A 365 7.90 13.15 19.73
C PHE A 365 8.85 13.33 20.92
N ALA A 366 9.26 14.56 21.23
CA ALA A 366 10.08 14.87 22.40
C ALA A 366 9.34 14.59 23.73
N MET A 367 8.00 14.61 23.72
CA MET A 367 7.18 14.33 24.89
C MET A 367 7.12 12.83 25.22
N GLY A 368 7.36 11.95 24.25
CA GLY A 368 7.33 10.49 24.44
C GLY A 368 6.42 9.73 23.48
N VAL A 369 5.90 10.36 22.43
CA VAL A 369 5.26 9.60 21.34
C VAL A 369 6.33 8.71 20.66
N ASP A 370 5.98 7.47 20.32
CA ASP A 370 6.92 6.45 19.82
C ASP A 370 6.75 6.15 18.33
N GLY A 371 5.61 6.54 17.75
CA GLY A 371 5.36 6.35 16.33
C GLY A 371 4.09 7.04 15.86
N TRP A 372 3.83 6.92 14.56
CA TRP A 372 2.80 7.68 13.89
C TRP A 372 1.85 6.80 13.10
N TRP A 373 0.60 7.21 13.02
CA TRP A 373 -0.39 6.64 12.11
C TRP A 373 -0.84 7.73 11.13
N PRO A 374 -0.02 7.99 10.08
CA PRO A 374 -0.39 8.86 8.97
C PRO A 374 -1.54 8.31 8.13
N ASP A 375 -2.74 8.81 8.42
CA ASP A 375 -3.98 8.51 7.71
C ASP A 375 -4.28 9.55 6.62
N GLU A 376 -5.27 9.28 5.76
CA GLU A 376 -5.55 10.06 4.55
C GLU A 376 -4.34 10.23 3.61
N GLY A 377 -4.24 11.35 2.91
CA GLY A 377 -3.27 11.59 1.84
C GLY A 377 -3.62 10.89 0.52
N ASP A 378 -4.87 10.45 0.33
CA ASP A 378 -5.34 9.89 -0.95
C ASP A 378 -5.16 10.87 -2.13
N PRO A 379 -5.39 12.20 -1.97
CA PRO A 379 -5.19 13.17 -3.03
C PRO A 379 -3.73 13.43 -3.41
N LEU A 380 -2.77 13.06 -2.54
CA LEU A 380 -1.34 13.25 -2.79
C LEU A 380 -0.97 12.60 -4.11
N ASP A 381 -0.17 13.28 -4.93
CA ASP A 381 0.40 12.67 -6.13
C ASP A 381 1.45 11.59 -5.78
N ILE A 382 1.94 10.87 -6.79
CA ILE A 382 2.89 9.76 -6.58
C ILE A 382 4.14 10.21 -5.82
N VAL A 383 4.68 11.39 -6.17
CA VAL A 383 5.90 11.93 -5.57
C VAL A 383 5.65 12.27 -4.10
N SER A 384 4.57 13.00 -3.82
CA SER A 384 4.19 13.44 -2.48
C SER A 384 3.91 12.25 -1.55
N ARG A 385 3.31 11.16 -2.05
CA ARG A 385 3.10 9.93 -1.25
C ARG A 385 4.42 9.33 -0.77
N LEU A 386 5.36 9.07 -1.68
CA LEU A 386 6.67 8.52 -1.30
C LEU A 386 7.48 9.48 -0.44
N LEU A 387 7.34 10.78 -0.67
CA LEU A 387 7.97 11.79 0.16
C LEU A 387 7.39 11.76 1.58
N ARG A 388 6.07 11.59 1.75
CA ARG A 388 5.45 11.38 3.06
C ARG A 388 5.99 10.14 3.76
N ASN A 389 6.11 9.00 3.06
CA ASN A 389 6.75 7.79 3.63
C ASN A 389 8.18 8.07 4.08
N ARG A 390 8.98 8.75 3.26
CA ARG A 390 10.36 9.15 3.58
C ARG A 390 10.42 10.08 4.79
N MET A 391 9.54 11.06 4.87
CA MET A 391 9.48 12.05 5.96
C MET A 391 9.27 11.36 7.32
N TYR A 392 8.32 10.42 7.41
CA TYR A 392 8.07 9.66 8.64
C TYR A 392 9.21 8.67 8.99
N TRP A 393 10.13 8.40 8.07
CA TRP A 393 11.33 7.61 8.32
C TRP A 393 12.53 8.48 8.73
N GLU A 394 12.85 9.50 7.97
CA GLU A 394 14.02 10.35 8.24
C GLU A 394 13.79 11.32 9.40
N GLY A 395 12.55 11.77 9.60
CA GLY A 395 12.19 12.72 10.65
C GLY A 395 12.56 12.26 12.05
N PRO A 396 12.05 11.09 12.52
CA PRO A 396 12.39 10.58 13.85
C PRO A 396 13.90 10.37 14.07
N GLN A 397 14.65 10.06 13.01
CA GLN A 397 16.09 9.82 13.08
C GLN A 397 16.89 11.10 13.35
N LEU A 398 16.34 12.29 13.08
CA LEU A 398 16.98 13.56 13.43
C LEU A 398 17.13 13.69 14.95
N ASP A 399 16.12 13.27 15.71
CA ASP A 399 16.04 13.44 17.16
C ASP A 399 16.45 12.17 17.94
N ARG A 400 16.19 10.98 17.37
CA ARG A 400 16.51 9.67 17.97
C ARG A 400 17.28 8.77 16.98
N PRO A 401 18.53 9.12 16.60
CA PRO A 401 19.28 8.43 15.53
C PRO A 401 19.65 6.97 15.81
N LYS A 402 19.50 6.50 17.05
CA LYS A 402 19.78 5.11 17.47
C LYS A 402 18.53 4.24 17.56
N GLU A 403 17.37 4.80 17.25
CA GLU A 403 16.08 4.12 17.25
C GLU A 403 15.58 3.99 15.81
N ARG A 404 14.80 2.93 15.55
CA ARG A 404 14.15 2.75 14.26
C ARG A 404 12.76 3.40 14.31
N PRO A 405 12.38 4.19 13.30
CA PRO A 405 11.04 4.75 13.18
C PRO A 405 9.92 3.70 13.10
N TYR A 406 8.71 4.10 13.49
CA TYR A 406 7.48 3.38 13.17
C TYR A 406 6.44 4.35 12.60
N ALA A 407 5.91 4.01 11.41
CA ALA A 407 4.77 4.69 10.82
C ALA A 407 3.85 3.72 10.10
N LEU A 408 2.54 3.85 10.38
CA LEU A 408 1.47 3.09 9.75
C LEU A 408 0.76 3.98 8.72
N HIS A 409 0.89 3.69 7.43
CA HIS A 409 0.42 4.54 6.34
C HIS A 409 -0.85 3.99 5.69
N ARG A 410 -1.75 4.87 5.23
CA ARG A 410 -2.90 4.48 4.37
C ARG A 410 -2.49 4.36 2.90
N ASN A 411 -1.51 5.15 2.51
CA ASN A 411 -1.09 5.30 1.12
C ASN A 411 0.43 5.13 0.99
N GLY A 412 0.84 4.92 -0.24
CA GLY A 412 2.24 4.81 -0.63
C GLY A 412 2.36 4.60 -2.12
N TYR A 413 3.54 4.16 -2.54
CA TYR A 413 3.83 3.75 -3.91
C TYR A 413 5.03 2.80 -3.91
N ALA A 414 5.46 2.37 -5.10
CA ALA A 414 6.61 1.50 -5.27
C ALA A 414 7.84 2.14 -4.59
N GLY A 415 8.44 1.43 -3.64
CA GLY A 415 9.58 1.92 -2.87
C GLY A 415 9.28 2.32 -1.42
N MET A 416 8.02 2.38 -0.99
CA MET A 416 7.67 2.72 0.41
C MET A 416 8.30 1.76 1.45
N GLN A 417 8.60 0.52 1.06
CA GLN A 417 9.19 -0.50 1.92
C GLN A 417 10.58 -0.13 2.44
N ARG A 418 11.37 0.64 1.67
CA ARG A 418 12.72 1.09 2.09
C ARG A 418 12.69 2.14 3.21
N TYR A 419 11.50 2.54 3.63
CA TYR A 419 11.26 3.44 4.75
C TYR A 419 10.57 2.73 5.91
N ALA A 420 10.63 1.38 5.92
CA ALA A 420 9.97 0.53 6.92
C ALA A 420 8.46 0.81 7.08
N SER A 421 7.82 1.33 6.03
CA SER A 421 6.42 1.75 6.07
C SER A 421 5.52 0.55 6.31
N PHE A 422 4.71 0.61 7.37
CA PHE A 422 3.60 -0.32 7.54
C PHE A 422 2.41 0.15 6.72
N LEU A 423 1.64 -0.78 6.17
CA LEU A 423 0.41 -0.52 5.42
C LEU A 423 -0.76 -1.27 6.07
N TRP A 424 -1.93 -0.65 6.10
CA TRP A 424 -3.17 -1.36 6.40
C TRP A 424 -4.19 -1.19 5.29
N SER A 425 -5.07 -2.18 5.18
CA SER A 425 -6.10 -2.30 4.14
C SER A 425 -7.19 -1.22 4.10
N GLY A 426 -7.12 -0.15 4.88
CA GLY A 426 -8.19 0.85 4.96
C GLY A 426 -9.48 0.35 5.63
N ASP A 427 -10.52 1.17 5.53
CA ASP A 427 -11.80 1.04 6.26
C ASP A 427 -12.74 -0.04 5.69
N VAL A 428 -12.36 -1.31 5.82
CA VAL A 428 -13.15 -2.45 5.32
C VAL A 428 -14.36 -2.79 6.19
N TYR A 429 -15.35 -3.46 5.64
CA TYR A 429 -16.55 -3.88 6.36
C TYR A 429 -16.34 -5.22 7.08
N SER A 430 -17.03 -5.39 8.19
CA SER A 430 -16.94 -6.60 9.01
C SER A 430 -17.89 -7.68 8.45
N THR A 431 -17.49 -8.35 7.38
CA THR A 431 -18.23 -9.48 6.75
C THR A 431 -17.30 -10.67 6.51
N TRP A 432 -17.86 -11.87 6.36
CA TRP A 432 -17.08 -13.07 6.01
C TRP A 432 -16.42 -12.96 4.63
N GLU A 433 -17.15 -12.39 3.66
CA GLU A 433 -16.61 -12.10 2.33
C GLU A 433 -15.37 -11.18 2.40
N THR A 434 -15.41 -10.18 3.28
CA THR A 434 -14.27 -9.28 3.47
C THR A 434 -13.09 -10.04 4.05
N LEU A 435 -13.26 -10.83 5.12
CA LEU A 435 -12.17 -11.63 5.69
C LEU A 435 -11.51 -12.54 4.64
N ARG A 436 -12.32 -13.24 3.83
CA ARG A 436 -11.82 -14.06 2.72
C ARG A 436 -11.02 -13.24 1.70
N THR A 437 -11.57 -12.10 1.29
CA THR A 437 -10.92 -11.20 0.30
C THR A 437 -9.59 -10.65 0.81
N GLN A 438 -9.49 -10.35 2.10
CA GLN A 438 -8.30 -9.75 2.69
C GLN A 438 -7.07 -10.68 2.68
N VAL A 439 -7.25 -12.01 2.61
CA VAL A 439 -6.12 -12.94 2.42
C VAL A 439 -5.44 -12.67 1.07
N ALA A 440 -6.21 -12.64 -0.01
CA ALA A 440 -5.70 -12.37 -1.35
C ALA A 440 -5.13 -10.94 -1.49
N VAL A 441 -5.78 -9.94 -0.88
CA VAL A 441 -5.26 -8.56 -0.83
C VAL A 441 -3.88 -8.52 -0.17
N GLY A 442 -3.70 -9.20 0.97
CA GLY A 442 -2.42 -9.29 1.65
C GLY A 442 -1.33 -9.93 0.80
N LEU A 443 -1.66 -11.00 0.07
CA LEU A 443 -0.70 -11.69 -0.80
C LEU A 443 -0.23 -10.83 -1.97
N ASN A 444 -1.16 -10.16 -2.67
CA ASN A 444 -0.76 -9.27 -3.77
C ASN A 444 -0.02 -8.02 -3.28
N THR A 445 -0.33 -7.53 -2.08
CA THR A 445 0.43 -6.45 -1.43
C THR A 445 1.86 -6.88 -1.14
N ALA A 446 2.02 -8.08 -0.57
CA ALA A 446 3.33 -8.67 -0.28
C ALA A 446 4.16 -8.94 -1.54
N LEU A 447 3.54 -9.50 -2.60
CA LEU A 447 4.16 -9.70 -3.92
C LEU A 447 4.53 -8.38 -4.62
N SER A 448 3.92 -7.28 -4.20
CA SER A 448 4.25 -5.92 -4.66
C SER A 448 5.32 -5.25 -3.81
N GLY A 449 6.06 -6.04 -3.03
CA GLY A 449 7.22 -5.62 -2.25
C GLY A 449 6.88 -4.83 -0.99
N ILE A 450 5.65 -4.92 -0.48
CA ILE A 450 5.22 -4.28 0.77
C ILE A 450 5.11 -5.37 1.85
N PRO A 451 6.17 -5.61 2.66
CA PRO A 451 6.22 -6.76 3.57
C PRO A 451 5.52 -6.53 4.91
N TYR A 452 5.20 -5.29 5.26
CA TYR A 452 4.66 -4.91 6.57
C TYR A 452 3.20 -4.53 6.45
N TRP A 453 2.37 -5.54 6.23
CA TRP A 453 0.96 -5.38 5.94
C TRP A 453 0.06 -6.01 7.01
N GLY A 454 -1.16 -5.49 7.14
CA GLY A 454 -2.26 -6.14 7.82
C GLY A 454 -3.59 -5.45 7.53
N THR A 455 -4.62 -5.86 8.26
CA THR A 455 -5.97 -5.31 8.12
C THR A 455 -6.52 -4.97 9.50
N ASP A 456 -7.58 -4.16 9.55
CA ASP A 456 -8.32 -3.93 10.79
C ASP A 456 -8.89 -5.27 11.29
N ILE A 457 -8.34 -5.82 12.38
CA ILE A 457 -8.79 -7.12 12.89
C ILE A 457 -10.25 -7.04 13.30
N GLY A 458 -11.09 -7.84 12.63
CA GLY A 458 -12.55 -7.85 12.79
C GLY A 458 -13.28 -6.91 11.83
N GLY A 459 -12.57 -6.26 10.90
CA GLY A 459 -13.09 -5.22 10.02
C GLY A 459 -13.26 -3.87 10.70
N PHE A 460 -13.38 -2.80 9.91
CA PHE A 460 -13.55 -1.43 10.40
C PHE A 460 -15.02 -1.09 10.67
N VAL A 461 -15.90 -1.30 9.69
CA VAL A 461 -17.34 -0.99 9.83
C VAL A 461 -18.09 -2.25 10.27
N PRO A 462 -18.69 -2.31 11.47
CA PRO A 462 -19.45 -3.48 11.89
C PRO A 462 -20.74 -3.59 11.05
N THR A 463 -21.12 -4.83 10.72
CA THR A 463 -22.32 -5.16 9.93
C THR A 463 -23.17 -6.19 10.70
N PRO A 464 -24.35 -6.59 10.21
CA PRO A 464 -25.12 -7.67 10.84
C PRO A 464 -24.35 -9.01 10.94
N GLU A 465 -23.34 -9.23 10.10
CA GLU A 465 -22.48 -10.42 10.17
C GLU A 465 -21.40 -10.33 11.25
N PHE A 466 -21.20 -9.16 11.86
CA PHE A 466 -20.15 -8.96 12.85
C PHE A 466 -20.50 -9.62 14.18
N THR A 467 -20.05 -10.86 14.34
CA THR A 467 -20.21 -11.69 15.54
C THR A 467 -18.87 -11.93 16.23
N ALA A 468 -18.92 -12.48 17.45
CA ALA A 468 -17.73 -12.93 18.17
C ALA A 468 -16.92 -13.96 17.35
N GLU A 469 -17.60 -14.82 16.59
CA GLU A 469 -16.98 -15.80 15.71
C GLU A 469 -16.17 -15.12 14.59
N LEU A 470 -16.80 -14.18 13.85
CA LEU A 470 -16.11 -13.46 12.78
C LEU A 470 -14.91 -12.68 13.33
N TYR A 471 -15.07 -11.98 14.47
CA TYR A 471 -13.96 -11.29 15.13
C TYR A 471 -12.82 -12.26 15.47
N LEU A 472 -13.13 -13.42 16.06
CA LEU A 472 -12.14 -14.41 16.43
C LEU A 472 -11.41 -15.00 15.21
N ARG A 473 -12.11 -15.35 14.13
CA ARG A 473 -11.45 -15.84 12.90
C ARG A 473 -10.51 -14.80 12.32
N TRP A 474 -10.91 -13.54 12.34
CA TRP A 474 -10.06 -12.44 11.91
C TRP A 474 -8.86 -12.24 12.84
N PHE A 475 -9.04 -12.38 14.15
CA PHE A 475 -7.94 -12.29 15.13
C PHE A 475 -6.91 -13.41 14.94
N GLN A 476 -7.39 -14.62 14.63
CA GLN A 476 -6.56 -15.77 14.29
C GLN A 476 -5.72 -15.49 13.03
N PHE A 477 -6.35 -15.00 11.95
CA PHE A 477 -5.66 -14.57 10.74
C PHE A 477 -4.63 -13.46 11.02
N GLY A 478 -5.04 -12.40 11.74
CA GLY A 478 -4.19 -11.26 12.06
C GLY A 478 -2.93 -11.62 12.84
N ALA A 479 -2.97 -12.68 13.67
CA ALA A 479 -1.79 -13.17 14.39
C ALA A 479 -0.67 -13.66 13.44
N PHE A 480 -1.04 -14.03 12.21
CA PHE A 480 -0.14 -14.43 11.13
C PHE A 480 -0.05 -13.38 10.01
N CYS A 481 -0.40 -12.13 10.30
CA CYS A 481 -0.05 -10.97 9.48
C CYS A 481 1.18 -10.25 10.09
N PRO A 482 2.04 -9.61 9.29
CA PRO A 482 3.12 -8.78 9.80
C PRO A 482 2.63 -7.69 10.76
N LEU A 483 1.56 -6.95 10.41
CA LEU A 483 0.86 -6.01 11.29
C LEU A 483 -0.24 -6.74 12.07
N PHE A 484 -0.08 -6.85 13.38
CA PHE A 484 -1.07 -7.47 14.27
C PHE A 484 -1.80 -6.39 15.09
N ARG A 485 -2.79 -5.75 14.47
CA ARG A 485 -3.46 -4.57 15.02
C ARG A 485 -4.99 -4.69 15.02
N ALA A 486 -5.60 -4.51 16.18
CA ALA A 486 -7.06 -4.44 16.30
C ALA A 486 -7.55 -3.00 16.27
N HIS A 487 -8.53 -2.75 15.41
CA HIS A 487 -9.11 -1.44 15.19
C HIS A 487 -10.46 -1.55 14.47
N GLY A 488 -11.27 -0.52 14.60
CA GLY A 488 -12.56 -0.42 13.93
C GLY A 488 -13.56 0.37 14.74
N ARG A 489 -14.73 0.61 14.15
CA ARG A 489 -15.90 1.11 14.87
C ARG A 489 -16.42 0.02 15.81
N THR A 490 -17.20 0.42 16.82
CA THR A 490 -17.43 -0.41 18.03
C THR A 490 -16.11 -0.89 18.64
N TRP A 491 -15.17 0.04 18.82
CA TRP A 491 -13.77 -0.25 19.17
C TRP A 491 -13.63 -1.07 20.46
N LYS A 492 -14.58 -0.95 21.42
CA LYS A 492 -14.58 -1.79 22.63
C LYS A 492 -14.70 -3.27 22.31
N LEU A 493 -15.39 -3.65 21.22
CA LEU A 493 -15.44 -5.04 20.74
C LEU A 493 -14.16 -5.49 20.02
N ARG A 494 -13.21 -4.59 19.79
CA ARG A 494 -11.88 -4.90 19.24
C ARG A 494 -10.87 -5.24 20.33
N LEU A 495 -11.19 -4.93 21.59
CA LEU A 495 -10.42 -5.37 22.75
C LEU A 495 -10.53 -6.89 22.91
N PRO A 496 -9.45 -7.59 23.31
CA PRO A 496 -9.48 -9.04 23.54
C PRO A 496 -10.57 -9.52 24.51
N TRP A 497 -10.96 -8.69 25.49
CA TRP A 497 -12.01 -8.98 26.46
C TRP A 497 -13.35 -8.30 26.15
N GLY A 498 -13.41 -7.52 25.07
CA GLY A 498 -14.50 -6.60 24.74
C GLY A 498 -15.87 -7.25 24.66
N TRP A 499 -15.92 -8.44 24.05
CA TRP A 499 -17.16 -9.20 23.87
C TRP A 499 -17.78 -9.70 25.16
N ASN A 500 -17.06 -9.68 26.28
CA ASN A 500 -17.58 -10.10 27.58
C ASN A 500 -18.18 -8.96 28.42
N THR A 501 -17.95 -7.69 28.03
CA THR A 501 -18.30 -6.53 28.87
C THR A 501 -19.80 -6.19 28.84
N GLY A 502 -20.53 -6.61 27.79
CA GLY A 502 -21.91 -6.16 27.56
C GLY A 502 -22.02 -4.78 26.91
N ASP A 503 -20.89 -4.11 26.64
CA ASP A 503 -20.84 -2.77 26.07
C ASP A 503 -20.08 -2.78 24.73
N PRO A 504 -20.78 -2.55 23.59
CA PRO A 504 -20.12 -2.45 22.29
C PRO A 504 -19.33 -1.14 22.11
N GLY A 505 -19.43 -0.22 23.07
CA GLY A 505 -18.86 1.11 23.00
C GLY A 505 -19.68 2.07 22.13
N PRO A 506 -19.13 3.26 21.84
CA PRO A 506 -19.81 4.29 21.07
C PRO A 506 -20.23 3.81 19.67
N ALA A 507 -21.49 4.08 19.32
CA ALA A 507 -22.04 3.76 18.01
C ALA A 507 -21.70 4.86 16.99
N GLU A 508 -20.57 4.69 16.30
CA GLU A 508 -20.07 5.67 15.32
C GLU A 508 -20.44 5.33 13.86
N ILE A 509 -21.60 4.71 13.63
CA ILE A 509 -21.90 4.03 12.35
C ILE A 509 -22.93 4.75 11.46
N ALA A 510 -23.50 5.87 11.89
CA ALA A 510 -24.65 6.51 11.24
C ALA A 510 -24.42 6.89 9.76
N ASN A 511 -23.17 7.12 9.35
CA ASN A 511 -22.81 7.50 7.97
C ASN A 511 -22.46 6.29 7.08
N TYR A 512 -22.59 5.05 7.58
CA TYR A 512 -22.20 3.84 6.87
C TYR A 512 -23.41 3.00 6.52
N SER A 513 -23.76 2.99 5.23
CA SER A 513 -24.81 2.12 4.70
C SER A 513 -24.46 0.65 4.94
N GLY A 514 -25.41 -0.11 5.47
CA GLY A 514 -25.26 -1.54 5.80
C GLY A 514 -24.57 -1.80 7.14
N ALA A 515 -24.18 -0.76 7.88
CA ALA A 515 -23.57 -0.93 9.19
C ALA A 515 -24.63 -1.31 10.24
N ALA A 516 -24.22 -2.13 11.21
CA ALA A 516 -25.04 -2.49 12.35
C ALA A 516 -24.18 -2.71 13.59
N ILE A 517 -24.75 -2.43 14.76
CA ILE A 517 -24.16 -2.85 16.02
C ILE A 517 -24.51 -4.33 16.22
N PRO A 518 -23.55 -5.17 16.66
CA PRO A 518 -23.84 -6.57 16.98
C PRO A 518 -25.00 -6.71 17.96
N ASP A 519 -25.74 -7.82 17.83
CA ASP A 519 -26.82 -8.13 18.75
C ASP A 519 -26.29 -8.22 20.19
N ARG A 520 -26.94 -7.50 21.10
CA ARG A 520 -26.60 -7.51 22.53
C ARG A 520 -26.66 -8.90 23.13
N SER A 521 -27.48 -9.80 22.59
CA SER A 521 -27.57 -11.21 23.02
C SER A 521 -26.25 -11.99 22.82
N GLN A 522 -25.38 -11.53 21.92
CA GLN A 522 -24.06 -12.13 21.66
C GLN A 522 -22.95 -11.55 22.54
N LEU A 523 -23.26 -10.53 23.34
CA LEU A 523 -22.32 -9.98 24.33
C LEU A 523 -22.35 -10.85 25.60
N HIS A 524 -21.43 -10.58 26.52
CA HIS A 524 -21.16 -11.45 27.68
C HIS A 524 -20.61 -12.82 27.25
N ASN A 525 -19.74 -12.81 26.25
CA ASN A 525 -19.04 -14.00 25.77
C ASN A 525 -17.61 -14.09 26.35
N PRO A 526 -17.40 -14.84 27.46
CA PRO A 526 -16.08 -14.95 28.09
C PRO A 526 -15.09 -15.80 27.28
N ALA A 527 -15.57 -16.57 26.30
CA ALA A 527 -14.71 -17.43 25.49
C ALA A 527 -13.83 -16.64 24.52
N VAL A 528 -14.21 -15.40 24.17
CA VAL A 528 -13.43 -14.56 23.27
C VAL A 528 -12.06 -14.23 23.86
N GLU A 529 -12.00 -13.86 25.15
CA GLU A 529 -10.74 -13.48 25.81
C GLU A 529 -9.76 -14.64 25.85
N SER A 530 -10.22 -15.86 26.15
CA SER A 530 -9.33 -17.04 26.22
C SER A 530 -8.76 -17.42 24.87
N ILE A 531 -9.53 -17.27 23.79
CA ILE A 531 -9.06 -17.53 22.43
C ILE A 531 -8.10 -16.42 21.98
N CYS A 532 -8.43 -15.14 22.19
CA CYS A 532 -7.50 -14.05 21.89
C CYS A 532 -6.17 -14.21 22.65
N ARG A 533 -6.22 -14.56 23.94
CA ARG A 533 -5.03 -14.85 24.76
C ARG A 533 -4.13 -15.91 24.12
N LYS A 534 -4.71 -17.04 23.67
CA LYS A 534 -3.96 -18.10 22.99
C LYS A 534 -3.16 -17.58 21.80
N TYR A 535 -3.78 -16.75 20.95
CA TYR A 535 -3.11 -16.22 19.75
C TYR A 535 -2.16 -15.07 20.06
N LEU A 536 -2.43 -14.27 21.09
CA LEU A 536 -1.46 -13.30 21.63
C LEU A 536 -0.20 -14.02 22.11
N GLU A 537 -0.33 -15.02 22.98
CA GLU A 537 0.82 -15.78 23.48
C GLU A 537 1.56 -16.49 22.37
N LEU A 538 0.84 -17.08 21.41
CA LEU A 538 1.45 -17.72 20.23
C LEU A 538 2.26 -16.72 19.39
N ARG A 539 1.70 -15.54 19.11
CA ARG A 539 2.40 -14.48 18.37
C ARG A 539 3.72 -14.12 19.04
N TYR A 540 3.73 -13.93 20.36
CA TYR A 540 4.94 -13.53 21.09
C TYR A 540 5.96 -14.67 21.19
N ARG A 541 5.51 -15.93 21.27
CA ARG A 541 6.39 -17.10 21.14
C ARG A 541 7.03 -17.20 19.75
N LEU A 542 6.33 -16.77 18.71
CA LEU A 542 6.80 -16.78 17.32
C LEU A 542 7.58 -15.53 16.92
N LEU A 543 7.73 -14.53 17.80
CA LEU A 543 8.50 -13.32 17.49
C LEU A 543 9.94 -13.60 17.02
N PRO A 544 10.71 -14.54 17.59
CA PRO A 544 12.05 -14.85 17.07
C PRO A 544 12.02 -15.38 15.62
N TYR A 545 11.03 -16.21 15.28
CA TYR A 545 10.82 -16.71 13.92
C TYR A 545 10.44 -15.56 12.99
N LEU A 546 9.40 -14.80 13.34
CA LEU A 546 8.94 -13.65 12.55
C LEU A 546 10.04 -12.62 12.32
N TYR A 547 10.77 -12.25 13.36
CA TYR A 547 11.80 -11.22 13.25
C TYR A 547 13.00 -11.69 12.41
N SER A 548 13.28 -13.00 12.40
CA SER A 548 14.25 -13.61 11.50
C SER A 548 13.76 -13.57 10.04
N THR A 549 12.48 -13.89 9.79
CA THR A 549 11.86 -13.76 8.46
C THR A 549 11.83 -12.31 7.98
N VAL A 550 11.56 -11.36 8.86
CA VAL A 550 11.63 -9.92 8.56
C VAL A 550 13.08 -9.55 8.23
N ARG A 551 14.08 -10.06 8.96
CA ARG A 551 15.49 -9.83 8.62
C ARG A 551 15.85 -10.39 7.25
N GLU A 552 15.41 -11.60 6.92
CA GLU A 552 15.58 -12.18 5.58
C GLU A 552 15.00 -11.24 4.51
N CYS A 553 13.77 -10.77 4.71
CA CYS A 553 13.09 -9.83 3.83
C CYS A 553 13.93 -8.58 3.51
N THR A 554 14.59 -8.00 4.52
CA THR A 554 15.47 -6.80 4.34
C THR A 554 16.73 -7.07 3.52
N THR A 555 17.09 -8.34 3.30
CA THR A 555 18.30 -8.73 2.56
C THR A 555 18.01 -9.41 1.23
N THR A 556 16.83 -10.01 1.06
CA THR A 556 16.46 -10.79 -0.12
C THR A 556 15.29 -10.21 -0.90
N GLY A 557 14.48 -9.35 -0.29
CA GLY A 557 13.21 -8.89 -0.87
C GLY A 557 12.06 -9.90 -0.73
N MET A 558 12.31 -11.11 -0.21
CA MET A 558 11.24 -12.10 0.01
C MET A 558 10.25 -11.61 1.08
N PRO A 559 8.94 -11.62 0.80
CA PRO A 559 7.96 -11.13 1.77
C PRO A 559 7.78 -12.09 2.94
N VAL A 560 7.14 -11.60 4.01
CA VAL A 560 6.76 -12.41 5.17
C VAL A 560 5.53 -13.27 4.86
N MET A 561 4.49 -12.69 4.27
CA MET A 561 3.35 -13.44 3.73
C MET A 561 3.69 -13.86 2.30
N ARG A 562 3.80 -15.17 2.06
CA ARG A 562 4.29 -15.73 0.81
C ARG A 562 3.18 -16.51 0.12
N ALA A 563 2.71 -15.99 -1.02
CA ALA A 563 1.88 -16.78 -1.92
C ALA A 563 2.60 -18.09 -2.27
N LEU A 564 1.88 -19.20 -2.38
CA LEU A 564 2.49 -20.52 -2.53
C LEU A 564 3.36 -20.62 -3.79
N TRP A 565 3.03 -19.87 -4.85
CA TRP A 565 3.85 -19.70 -6.05
C TRP A 565 5.32 -19.39 -5.75
N LEU A 566 5.63 -18.61 -4.71
CA LEU A 566 7.00 -18.22 -4.37
C LEU A 566 7.90 -19.42 -4.00
N HIS A 567 7.30 -20.53 -3.58
CA HIS A 567 8.02 -21.75 -3.16
C HIS A 567 7.71 -22.95 -4.08
N TYR A 568 6.57 -22.93 -4.77
CA TYR A 568 6.09 -24.01 -5.63
C TYR A 568 5.68 -23.46 -7.00
N PRO A 569 6.60 -22.83 -7.76
CA PRO A 569 6.26 -22.15 -9.01
C PRO A 569 5.77 -23.10 -10.12
N ASP A 570 6.23 -24.35 -10.10
CA ASP A 570 5.87 -25.37 -11.10
C ASP A 570 4.53 -26.07 -10.81
N ASP A 571 3.93 -25.82 -9.64
CA ASP A 571 2.61 -26.35 -9.29
C ASP A 571 1.51 -25.33 -9.65
N PRO A 572 0.69 -25.59 -10.68
CA PRO A 572 -0.36 -24.66 -11.10
C PRO A 572 -1.44 -24.44 -10.03
N MET A 573 -1.68 -25.40 -9.14
CA MET A 573 -2.62 -25.22 -8.03
C MET A 573 -2.04 -24.28 -6.98
N ALA A 574 -0.76 -24.44 -6.63
CA ALA A 574 -0.07 -23.53 -5.73
C ALA A 574 0.01 -22.11 -6.31
N ALA A 575 0.28 -21.99 -7.62
CA ALA A 575 0.35 -20.72 -8.30
C ALA A 575 -0.98 -19.94 -8.29
N ALA A 576 -2.11 -20.65 -8.30
CA ALA A 576 -3.45 -20.08 -8.34
C ALA A 576 -4.12 -19.96 -6.95
N CYS A 577 -3.49 -20.40 -5.87
CA CYS A 577 -4.10 -20.47 -4.53
C CYS A 577 -4.19 -19.08 -3.86
N PRO A 578 -5.41 -18.54 -3.62
CA PRO A 578 -5.60 -17.19 -3.09
C PRO A 578 -5.83 -17.13 -1.58
N ASP A 579 -6.07 -18.27 -0.93
CA ASP A 579 -6.64 -18.38 0.41
C ASP A 579 -5.72 -19.11 1.40
N GLN A 580 -4.53 -19.53 0.96
CA GLN A 580 -3.49 -20.13 1.80
C GLN A 580 -2.13 -19.52 1.45
N TYR A 581 -1.24 -19.46 2.43
CA TYR A 581 0.06 -18.85 2.26
C TYR A 581 1.07 -19.38 3.25
N LEU A 582 2.35 -19.31 2.90
CA LEU A 582 3.43 -19.53 3.86
C LEU A 582 3.70 -18.22 4.62
N TRP A 583 3.76 -18.28 5.94
CA TRP A 583 4.18 -17.19 6.81
C TRP A 583 5.64 -17.41 7.18
N GLY A 584 6.54 -16.71 6.48
CA GLY A 584 7.94 -17.13 6.35
C GLY A 584 8.08 -18.44 5.55
N PRO A 585 9.20 -19.15 5.65
CA PRO A 585 9.42 -20.37 4.87
C PRO A 585 8.75 -21.64 5.43
N ASP A 586 8.42 -21.68 6.73
CA ASP A 586 8.16 -22.96 7.43
C ASP A 586 6.71 -23.17 7.91
N LEU A 587 5.85 -22.15 7.85
CA LEU A 587 4.50 -22.20 8.42
C LEU A 587 3.44 -21.96 7.36
N LEU A 588 2.73 -23.01 6.95
CA LEU A 588 1.54 -22.90 6.10
C LEU A 588 0.34 -22.43 6.93
N VAL A 589 -0.26 -21.31 6.51
CA VAL A 589 -1.42 -20.71 7.14
C VAL A 589 -2.61 -20.83 6.17
N ALA A 590 -3.68 -21.44 6.64
CA ALA A 590 -4.96 -21.56 5.95
C ALA A 590 -6.06 -20.97 6.84
N PRO A 591 -6.34 -19.66 6.73
CA PRO A 591 -7.34 -19.00 7.57
C PRO A 591 -8.74 -19.60 7.36
N VAL A 592 -9.52 -19.73 8.44
CA VAL A 592 -10.94 -20.07 8.34
C VAL A 592 -11.71 -18.80 8.02
N VAL A 593 -12.22 -18.71 6.79
CA VAL A 593 -12.82 -17.49 6.23
C VAL A 593 -14.32 -17.63 5.91
N GLU A 594 -14.92 -18.72 6.39
CA GLU A 594 -16.34 -19.01 6.27
C GLU A 594 -16.93 -19.27 7.66
N LYS A 595 -18.23 -18.96 7.81
CA LYS A 595 -18.99 -19.18 9.03
C LYS A 595 -19.25 -20.68 9.24
N GLY A 596 -19.07 -21.18 10.47
CA GLY A 596 -19.37 -22.58 10.82
C GLY A 596 -18.45 -23.15 11.88
#